data_AF-A0A357F9B0-F1
#
_entry.id   AF-A0A357F9B0-F1
#
_cell.length_a   1.000
_cell.length_b   1.000
_cell.length_c   1.000
_cell.angle_alpha   90.00
_cell.angle_beta   90.00
_cell.angle_gamma   90.00
#
_symmetry.space_group_name_H-M   'P 1'
#
loop_
_entity.id
_entity.type
_entity.pdbx_description
1 polymer ?
#
loop_
_entity_poly.entity_id
_entity_poly.type
_entity_poly.pdbx_seq_one_letter_code
_entity_poly.pdbx_strand_id
1 'polypeptide(L)'
;MTYKPRGDLFSPETLRNLGSLRDELKGIKRAASVFTILDVPLLRNPPVPIKELLENIKNLEDPSVDFELARTEFSTSPIYQELLISSDLKMTALVINLADDEKFERIIFRRNELKQKQFNSTINPQERSELEQLKIAYRECKIRLDKEKHSDITAVRKIMEGYRQDAELFLGGASMITDDMITFIRNDIKIFGIGIFIFLIVTLGVIFRKIQWVVLPILCCAFSVLSMIGFLGIFGWEVTVISSNFISLQLIVTMSLTIHLIVRYRELLVKNPEWSQQELVKETVASKFIPCLYTTLTTVAGFSSLLICDILPVITFGWMMSVGLIVSLIVTFLLFPAILILLPRGKSREDRQFGKVFTSFLANVTQNYAKTVFISTGLLVVIIVAGISRLTVENSFIDYFRESTEIYQGMKVIDQDMGGTTPLDILVNFQEVKDTSLSNQDAIAETKVIDQDWRRFYYLFNTASKTPLDVIVDSQNIKETPLSVEIITTESDEDFDGEFDEFDEFEEFDEVDNSDKYWFTSDKMALITKVHNYLESLPEIGKVLSLGTMMKVAEEFTEGKPLDDFQLALLYTQLPDEFKDMVITPYVSI
;
A
#
# COMPACT_ATOMS: atom_id res chain seq x y z
N MET A 1 5.48 16.69 0.81
CA MET A 1 4.88 17.52 1.89
C MET A 1 4.24 18.72 1.24
N THR A 2 3.07 19.18 1.68
CA THR A 2 2.46 20.42 1.20
C THR A 2 2.65 21.57 2.20
N TYR A 3 2.71 22.79 1.66
CA TYR A 3 2.89 24.03 2.40
C TYR A 3 1.89 25.08 1.88
N LYS A 4 0.89 25.41 2.71
CA LYS A 4 -0.11 26.44 2.43
C LYS A 4 0.05 27.59 3.44
N PRO A 5 0.75 28.67 3.08
CA PRO A 5 0.94 29.82 3.97
C PRO A 5 -0.39 30.49 4.30
N ARG A 6 -0.43 31.19 5.44
CA ARG A 6 -1.59 32.03 5.80
C ARG A 6 -1.65 33.35 4.99
N GLY A 7 -0.53 33.75 4.40
CA GLY A 7 -0.38 34.94 3.57
C GLY A 7 -0.15 34.61 2.09
N ASP A 8 0.40 35.57 1.35
CA ASP A 8 0.80 35.35 -0.04
C ASP A 8 2.05 34.46 -0.12
N LEU A 9 2.00 33.40 -0.93
CA LEU A 9 3.07 32.41 -1.10
C LEU A 9 4.38 33.04 -1.58
N PHE A 10 4.29 34.07 -2.41
CA PHE A 10 5.45 34.77 -2.96
C PHE A 10 5.93 35.95 -2.10
N SER A 11 5.35 36.15 -0.91
CA SER A 11 5.83 37.20 0.00
C SER A 11 7.24 36.88 0.51
N PRO A 12 8.13 37.88 0.67
CA PRO A 12 9.50 37.65 1.13
C PRO A 12 9.61 36.94 2.49
N GLU A 13 8.65 37.17 3.38
CA GLU A 13 8.55 36.48 4.68
C GLU A 13 8.22 35.00 4.50
N THR A 14 7.24 34.69 3.65
CA THR A 14 6.83 33.30 3.37
C THR A 14 7.94 32.52 2.68
N LEU A 15 8.58 33.09 1.66
CA LEU A 15 9.70 32.45 0.97
C LEU A 15 10.89 32.20 1.91
N ARG A 16 11.15 33.12 2.85
CA ARG A 16 12.19 32.93 3.89
C ARG A 16 11.84 31.80 4.85
N ASN A 17 10.58 31.73 5.28
CA ASN A 17 10.11 30.66 6.16
C ASN A 17 10.15 29.30 5.44
N LEU A 18 9.77 29.26 4.16
CA LEU A 18 9.87 28.09 3.30
C LEU A 18 11.33 27.63 3.13
N GLY A 19 12.25 28.57 2.91
CA GLY A 19 13.69 28.28 2.81
C GLY A 19 14.27 27.76 4.12
N SER A 20 13.87 28.33 5.26
CA SER A 20 14.28 27.85 6.59
C SER A 20 13.79 26.42 6.84
N LEU A 21 12.52 26.14 6.50
CA LEU A 21 11.94 24.81 6.57
C LEU A 21 12.68 23.81 5.67
N ARG A 22 12.96 24.18 4.41
CA ARG A 22 13.75 23.38 3.47
C ARG A 22 15.12 23.01 4.05
N ASP A 23 15.83 23.99 4.60
CA ASP A 23 17.19 23.81 5.08
C ASP A 23 17.24 22.97 6.37
N GLU A 24 16.25 23.11 7.25
CA GLU A 24 16.10 22.20 8.41
C GLU A 24 15.80 20.77 7.99
N LEU A 25 14.94 20.57 6.97
CA LEU A 25 14.64 19.25 6.41
C LEU A 25 15.86 18.62 5.72
N LYS A 26 16.68 19.42 5.02
CA LYS A 26 17.98 18.98 4.47
C LYS A 26 18.94 18.50 5.57
N GLY A 27 18.76 18.95 6.81
CA GLY A 27 19.53 18.50 7.98
C GLY A 27 19.20 17.08 8.47
N ILE A 28 18.14 16.44 7.97
CA ILE A 28 17.82 15.04 8.29
C ILE A 28 18.89 14.14 7.67
N LYS A 29 19.44 13.22 8.46
CA LYS A 29 20.60 12.38 8.08
C LYS A 29 20.43 11.66 6.73
N ARG A 30 19.23 11.19 6.43
CA ARG A 30 18.91 10.45 5.21
C ARG A 30 18.19 11.30 4.15
N ALA A 31 18.02 12.61 4.34
CA ALA A 31 17.51 13.45 3.27
C ALA A 31 18.62 13.67 2.22
N ALA A 32 18.47 13.03 1.06
CA ALA A 32 19.39 13.21 -0.07
C ALA A 32 19.19 14.56 -0.74
N SER A 33 17.93 15.00 -0.86
CA SER A 33 17.59 16.35 -1.32
C SER A 33 16.22 16.77 -0.78
N VAL A 34 16.01 18.08 -0.70
CA VAL A 34 14.69 18.68 -0.44
C VAL A 34 14.47 19.73 -1.52
N PHE A 35 13.51 19.45 -2.39
CA PHE A 35 13.21 20.25 -3.56
C PHE A 35 11.95 21.08 -3.32
N THR A 36 12.02 22.37 -3.64
CA THR A 36 10.96 23.35 -3.43
C THR A 36 10.89 24.32 -4.61
N ILE A 37 9.88 25.17 -4.66
CA ILE A 37 9.81 26.28 -5.63
C ILE A 37 10.99 27.26 -5.54
N LEU A 38 11.79 27.21 -4.46
CA LEU A 38 13.02 28.01 -4.34
C LEU A 38 14.16 27.46 -5.20
N ASP A 39 14.17 26.13 -5.41
CA ASP A 39 15.28 25.42 -6.04
C ASP A 39 15.05 25.20 -7.55
N VAL A 40 13.80 25.28 -8.02
CA VAL A 40 13.43 25.03 -9.42
C VAL A 40 14.04 26.05 -10.39
N PRO A 41 14.44 25.58 -11.59
CA PRO A 41 14.87 26.48 -12.64
C PRO A 41 13.71 27.37 -13.12
N LEU A 42 13.99 28.62 -13.47
CA LEU A 42 13.05 29.53 -14.10
C LEU A 42 13.44 29.69 -15.56
N LEU A 43 12.61 29.18 -16.44
CA LEU A 43 12.84 29.09 -17.88
C LEU A 43 12.48 30.41 -18.59
N ARG A 44 11.69 31.29 -17.97
CA ARG A 44 11.15 32.51 -18.58
C ARG A 44 11.46 33.78 -17.78
N ASN A 45 12.62 33.84 -17.13
CA ASN A 45 12.99 34.93 -16.23
C ASN A 45 14.34 35.64 -16.56
N PRO A 46 14.41 36.51 -17.59
CA PRO A 46 13.39 36.75 -18.63
C PRO A 46 13.44 35.69 -19.74
N PRO A 47 12.47 35.63 -20.66
CA PRO A 47 12.50 34.70 -21.79
C PRO A 47 13.72 34.96 -22.68
N VAL A 48 14.61 33.97 -22.77
CA VAL A 48 15.82 33.99 -23.60
C VAL A 48 15.89 32.73 -24.46
N PRO A 49 16.64 32.71 -25.57
CA PRO A 49 16.85 31.49 -26.35
C PRO A 49 17.42 30.36 -25.48
N ILE A 50 17.01 29.10 -25.74
CA ILE A 50 17.42 27.92 -24.95
C ILE A 50 18.93 27.87 -24.69
N LYS A 51 19.74 28.21 -25.69
CA LYS A 51 21.21 28.20 -25.56
C LYS A 51 21.71 29.15 -24.46
N GLU A 52 21.13 30.34 -24.38
CA GLU A 52 21.50 31.34 -23.37
C GLU A 52 20.92 30.98 -22.00
N LEU A 53 19.74 30.34 -21.98
CA LEU A 53 19.14 29.80 -20.76
C LEU A 53 20.02 28.74 -20.11
N LEU A 54 20.54 27.78 -20.91
CA LEU A 54 21.40 26.70 -20.42
C LEU A 54 22.73 27.19 -19.83
N GLU A 55 23.19 28.39 -20.22
CA GLU A 55 24.41 29.00 -19.67
C GLU A 55 24.18 29.70 -18.31
N ASN A 56 22.94 30.11 -18.00
CA ASN A 56 22.62 30.84 -16.77
C ASN A 56 21.18 30.62 -16.30
N ILE A 57 20.91 29.42 -15.79
CA ILE A 57 19.61 29.04 -15.26
C ILE A 57 19.41 29.68 -13.88
N LYS A 58 18.38 30.52 -13.74
CA LYS A 58 18.02 31.17 -12.48
C LYS A 58 17.00 30.34 -11.70
N ASN A 59 16.91 30.58 -10.41
CA ASN A 59 15.84 30.08 -9.52
C ASN A 59 15.36 31.23 -8.62
N LEU A 60 14.33 31.04 -7.80
CA LEU A 60 13.78 32.13 -6.95
C LEU A 60 14.77 32.69 -5.90
N GLU A 61 15.91 32.03 -5.65
CA GLU A 61 16.95 32.53 -4.76
C GLU A 61 17.92 33.49 -5.45
N ASP A 62 17.90 33.58 -6.79
CA ASP A 62 18.75 34.50 -7.55
C ASP A 62 18.27 35.96 -7.37
N PRO A 63 19.14 36.90 -6.93
CA PRO A 63 18.76 38.30 -6.70
C PRO A 63 18.26 39.06 -7.94
N SER A 64 18.53 38.55 -9.14
CA SER A 64 18.18 39.17 -10.43
C SER A 64 16.82 38.72 -10.99
N VAL A 65 16.07 37.92 -10.23
CA VAL A 65 14.77 37.37 -10.63
C VAL A 65 13.68 38.41 -10.55
N ASP A 66 12.86 38.46 -11.59
CA ASP A 66 11.61 39.20 -11.59
C ASP A 66 10.49 38.31 -11.01
N PHE A 67 9.99 38.66 -9.83
CA PHE A 67 8.96 37.87 -9.14
C PHE A 67 7.63 37.80 -9.88
N GLU A 68 7.25 38.82 -10.66
CA GLU A 68 6.00 38.79 -11.41
C GLU A 68 6.10 37.84 -12.62
N LEU A 69 7.27 37.80 -13.27
CA LEU A 69 7.54 36.81 -14.31
C LEU A 69 7.59 35.39 -13.73
N ALA A 70 8.24 35.21 -12.58
CA ALA A 70 8.27 33.90 -11.90
C ALA A 70 6.85 33.44 -11.53
N ARG A 71 6.02 34.32 -10.97
CA ARG A 71 4.62 34.02 -10.65
C ARG A 71 3.82 33.61 -11.88
N THR A 72 4.02 34.31 -12.99
CA THR A 72 3.39 33.97 -14.27
C THR A 72 3.83 32.59 -14.72
N GLU A 73 5.13 32.31 -14.71
CA GLU A 73 5.70 31.02 -15.10
C GLU A 73 5.16 29.87 -14.23
N PHE A 74 5.13 30.02 -12.90
CA PHE A 74 4.55 29.02 -12.01
C PHE A 74 3.07 28.74 -12.27
N SER A 75 2.32 29.73 -12.75
CA SER A 75 0.89 29.61 -13.05
C SER A 75 0.57 29.03 -14.42
N THR A 76 1.51 29.07 -15.36
CA THR A 76 1.27 28.63 -16.75
C THR A 76 2.14 27.45 -17.16
N SER A 77 3.25 27.21 -16.46
CA SER A 77 4.21 26.18 -16.81
C SER A 77 3.62 24.79 -16.55
N PRO A 78 3.57 23.92 -17.56
CA PRO A 78 2.97 22.60 -17.42
C PRO A 78 3.79 21.67 -16.51
N ILE A 79 5.07 22.00 -16.25
CA ILE A 79 5.98 21.23 -15.37
C ILE A 79 5.99 21.72 -13.91
N TYR A 80 5.32 22.83 -13.58
CA TYR A 80 5.23 23.34 -12.21
C TYR A 80 3.79 23.37 -11.67
N GLN A 81 2.85 23.86 -12.47
CA GLN A 81 1.45 23.94 -12.06
C GLN A 81 0.89 22.55 -11.79
N GLU A 82 0.24 22.41 -10.64
CA GLU A 82 -0.34 21.18 -10.08
C GLU A 82 0.70 20.12 -9.67
N LEU A 83 2.00 20.33 -9.90
CA LEU A 83 3.05 19.40 -9.45
C LEU A 83 3.81 19.96 -8.24
N LEU A 84 4.24 21.21 -8.33
CA LEU A 84 5.00 21.90 -7.28
C LEU A 84 4.21 23.07 -6.67
N ILE A 85 3.22 23.60 -7.39
CA ILE A 85 2.39 24.71 -6.94
C ILE A 85 0.94 24.50 -7.37
N SER A 86 -0.01 24.83 -6.49
CA SER A 86 -1.44 24.73 -6.81
C SER A 86 -1.83 25.72 -7.90
N SER A 87 -2.90 25.43 -8.65
CA SER A 87 -3.36 26.27 -9.77
C SER A 87 -3.79 27.66 -9.31
N ASP A 88 -4.18 27.81 -8.03
CA ASP A 88 -4.52 29.09 -7.40
C ASP A 88 -3.32 29.82 -6.77
N LEU A 89 -2.10 29.25 -6.88
CA LEU A 89 -0.84 29.77 -6.36
C LEU A 89 -0.80 29.96 -4.83
N LYS A 90 -1.72 29.33 -4.09
CA LYS A 90 -1.77 29.44 -2.62
C LYS A 90 -1.05 28.33 -1.89
N MET A 91 -0.63 27.27 -2.57
CA MET A 91 0.02 26.11 -1.96
C MET A 91 1.21 25.67 -2.79
N THR A 92 2.26 25.20 -2.13
CA THR A 92 3.40 24.56 -2.78
C THR A 92 3.73 23.21 -2.16
N ALA A 93 4.32 22.32 -2.95
CA ALA A 93 4.88 21.07 -2.48
C ALA A 93 6.38 21.20 -2.20
N LEU A 94 6.82 20.54 -1.14
CA LEU A 94 8.21 20.24 -0.85
C LEU A 94 8.41 18.73 -1.00
N VAL A 95 9.31 18.34 -1.90
CA VAL A 95 9.64 16.94 -2.17
C VAL A 95 10.90 16.59 -1.38
N ILE A 96 10.76 15.67 -0.43
CA ILE A 96 11.84 15.20 0.43
C ILE A 96 12.29 13.84 -0.10
N ASN A 97 13.44 13.81 -0.76
CA ASN A 97 14.02 12.58 -1.29
C ASN A 97 14.91 11.96 -0.22
N LEU A 98 14.62 10.71 0.13
CA LEU A 98 15.46 9.94 1.04
C LEU A 98 16.62 9.30 0.26
N ALA A 99 17.77 9.18 0.90
CA ALA A 99 18.93 8.50 0.34
C ALA A 99 18.68 7.00 0.26
N ASP A 100 19.01 6.44 -0.91
CA ASP A 100 19.00 5.01 -1.16
C ASP A 100 20.11 4.30 -0.38
N ASP A 101 19.90 3.01 -0.16
CA ASP A 101 20.87 2.14 0.48
C ASP A 101 21.47 1.21 -0.57
N GLU A 102 22.68 1.54 -1.05
CA GLU A 102 23.35 0.76 -2.11
C GLU A 102 23.46 -0.73 -1.79
N LYS A 103 23.60 -1.09 -0.51
CA LYS A 103 23.69 -2.49 -0.09
C LYS A 103 22.34 -3.17 -0.28
N PHE A 104 21.26 -2.51 0.12
CA PHE A 104 19.91 -3.00 -0.07
C PHE A 104 19.55 -3.15 -1.55
N GLU A 105 19.88 -2.16 -2.37
CA GLU A 105 19.70 -2.19 -3.82
C GLU A 105 20.40 -3.38 -4.48
N ARG A 106 21.68 -3.61 -4.13
CA ARG A 106 22.42 -4.79 -4.63
C ARG A 106 21.77 -6.11 -4.23
N ILE A 107 21.22 -6.19 -3.01
CA ILE A 107 20.54 -7.39 -2.53
C ILE A 107 19.25 -7.61 -3.33
N ILE A 108 18.42 -6.58 -3.52
CA ILE A 108 17.18 -6.66 -4.30
C ILE A 108 17.48 -7.11 -5.72
N PHE A 109 18.41 -6.43 -6.40
CA PHE A 109 18.74 -6.72 -7.79
C PHE A 109 19.17 -8.19 -7.98
N ARG A 110 20.15 -8.64 -7.17
CA ARG A 110 20.65 -10.02 -7.27
C ARG A 110 19.58 -11.04 -6.88
N ARG A 111 18.78 -10.75 -5.86
CA ARG A 111 17.66 -11.61 -5.45
C ARG A 111 16.65 -11.76 -6.59
N ASN A 112 16.29 -10.66 -7.26
CA ASN A 112 15.30 -10.65 -8.33
C ASN A 112 15.83 -11.39 -9.58
N GLU A 113 17.09 -11.18 -9.96
CA GLU A 113 17.74 -11.96 -11.03
C GLU A 113 17.67 -13.48 -10.75
N LEU A 114 17.97 -13.89 -9.52
CA LEU A 114 17.90 -15.30 -9.13
C LEU A 114 16.46 -15.84 -9.05
N LYS A 115 15.49 -15.03 -8.60
CA LYS A 115 14.06 -15.38 -8.65
C LYS A 115 13.60 -15.58 -10.09
N GLN A 116 14.02 -14.73 -11.02
CA GLN A 116 13.69 -14.87 -12.44
C GLN A 116 14.29 -16.15 -13.04
N LYS A 117 15.55 -16.48 -12.69
CA LYS A 117 16.14 -17.78 -13.05
C LYS A 117 15.40 -18.97 -12.42
N GLN A 118 14.88 -18.82 -11.20
CA GLN A 118 14.06 -19.85 -10.55
C GLN A 118 12.74 -20.04 -11.31
N PHE A 119 12.06 -18.95 -11.67
CA PHE A 119 10.82 -18.96 -12.44
C PHE A 119 11.01 -19.60 -13.82
N ASN A 120 12.08 -19.22 -14.53
CA ASN A 120 12.45 -19.80 -15.82
C ASN A 120 13.04 -21.22 -15.72
N SER A 121 13.11 -21.81 -14.52
CA SER A 121 13.70 -23.12 -14.25
C SER A 121 15.16 -23.27 -14.70
N THR A 122 15.93 -22.17 -14.76
CA THR A 122 17.35 -22.13 -15.16
C THR A 122 18.32 -21.99 -13.98
N ILE A 123 17.82 -21.86 -12.74
CA ILE A 123 18.64 -21.69 -11.54
C ILE A 123 19.48 -22.93 -11.20
N ASN A 124 20.76 -22.72 -10.87
CA ASN A 124 21.65 -23.81 -10.44
C ASN A 124 21.63 -24.03 -8.90
N PRO A 125 22.14 -25.17 -8.38
CA PRO A 125 22.10 -25.44 -6.93
C PRO A 125 22.85 -24.43 -6.05
N GLN A 126 23.92 -23.80 -6.57
CA GLN A 126 24.68 -22.79 -5.85
C GLN A 126 23.91 -21.47 -5.78
N GLU A 127 23.32 -21.05 -6.90
CA GLU A 127 22.41 -19.90 -6.99
C GLU A 127 21.18 -20.07 -6.11
N ARG A 128 20.64 -21.29 -5.99
CA ARG A 128 19.53 -21.56 -5.07
C ARG A 128 19.93 -21.34 -3.60
N SER A 129 21.12 -21.79 -3.23
CA SER A 129 21.67 -21.52 -1.89
C SER A 129 21.96 -20.02 -1.66
N GLU A 130 22.42 -19.32 -2.68
CA GLU A 130 22.62 -17.87 -2.66
C GLU A 130 21.30 -17.12 -2.48
N LEU A 131 20.25 -17.53 -3.21
CA LEU A 131 18.91 -16.94 -3.12
C LEU A 131 18.35 -17.04 -1.70
N GLU A 132 18.49 -18.18 -1.03
CA GLU A 132 18.05 -18.34 0.36
C GLU A 132 18.83 -17.44 1.33
N GLN A 133 20.14 -17.23 1.12
CA GLN A 133 20.92 -16.29 1.91
C GLN A 133 20.50 -14.83 1.66
N LEU A 134 20.22 -14.49 0.39
CA LEU A 134 19.74 -13.17 0.01
C LEU A 134 18.36 -12.86 0.58
N LYS A 135 17.45 -13.85 0.64
CA LYS A 135 16.13 -13.69 1.31
C LYS A 135 16.29 -13.28 2.77
N ILE A 136 17.21 -13.90 3.51
CA ILE A 136 17.49 -13.56 4.91
C ILE A 136 18.11 -12.15 5.02
N ALA A 137 19.16 -11.89 4.22
CA ALA A 137 19.86 -10.60 4.23
C ALA A 137 18.93 -9.43 3.84
N TYR A 138 18.01 -9.69 2.91
CA TYR A 138 16.96 -8.79 2.51
C TYR A 138 16.05 -8.44 3.69
N ARG A 139 15.49 -9.45 4.37
CA ARG A 139 14.58 -9.26 5.52
C ARG A 139 15.25 -8.46 6.64
N GLU A 140 16.52 -8.75 6.95
CA GLU A 140 17.28 -7.98 7.94
C GLU A 140 17.51 -6.52 7.54
N CYS A 141 17.85 -6.27 6.26
CA CYS A 141 18.04 -4.91 5.76
C CYS A 141 16.73 -4.13 5.74
N LYS A 142 15.62 -4.75 5.32
CA LYS A 142 14.29 -4.15 5.32
C LYS A 142 13.86 -3.71 6.71
N ILE A 143 13.96 -4.59 7.72
CA ILE A 143 13.63 -4.26 9.13
C ILE A 143 14.44 -3.06 9.64
N ARG A 144 15.73 -2.99 9.29
CA ARG A 144 16.57 -1.84 9.65
C ARG A 144 16.10 -0.57 8.95
N LEU A 145 15.86 -0.62 7.64
CA LEU A 145 15.46 0.53 6.84
C LEU A 145 14.08 1.06 7.26
N ASP A 146 13.13 0.19 7.58
CA ASP A 146 11.81 0.58 8.10
C ASP A 146 11.94 1.36 9.41
N LYS A 147 12.84 0.92 10.30
CA LYS A 147 13.09 1.61 11.57
C LYS A 147 13.76 2.98 11.37
N GLU A 148 14.71 3.07 10.44
CA GLU A 148 15.35 4.34 10.09
C GLU A 148 14.33 5.30 9.46
N LYS A 149 13.53 4.79 8.52
CA LYS A 149 12.46 5.53 7.84
C LYS A 149 11.41 6.07 8.81
N HIS A 150 10.99 5.27 9.78
CA HIS A 150 10.10 5.73 10.86
C HIS A 150 10.71 6.91 11.64
N SER A 151 12.02 6.84 11.93
CA SER A 151 12.74 7.92 12.62
C SER A 151 12.82 9.18 11.75
N ASP A 152 13.06 9.03 10.44
CA ASP A 152 13.12 10.16 9.50
C ASP A 152 11.75 10.84 9.39
N ILE A 153 10.67 10.07 9.23
CA ILE A 153 9.29 10.60 9.18
C ILE A 153 8.93 11.32 10.48
N THR A 154 9.32 10.75 11.63
CA THR A 154 9.13 11.41 12.94
C THR A 154 9.91 12.72 13.03
N ALA A 155 11.13 12.77 12.49
CA ALA A 155 11.92 13.99 12.43
C ALA A 155 11.29 15.05 11.51
N VAL A 156 10.79 14.66 10.32
CA VAL A 156 10.03 15.54 9.42
C VAL A 156 8.83 16.13 10.13
N ARG A 157 8.00 15.30 10.79
CA ARG A 157 6.82 15.75 11.54
C ARG A 157 7.18 16.74 12.65
N LYS A 158 8.27 16.48 13.37
CA LYS A 158 8.76 17.37 14.43
C LYS A 158 9.20 18.73 13.88
N ILE A 159 9.87 18.75 12.72
CA ILE A 159 10.24 20.01 12.05
C ILE A 159 8.96 20.73 11.60
N MET A 160 8.02 20.03 10.97
CA MET A 160 6.73 20.60 10.55
C MET A 160 5.97 21.27 11.69
N GLU A 161 5.94 20.68 12.89
CA GLU A 161 5.27 21.27 14.06
C GLU A 161 5.75 22.70 14.36
N GLY A 162 7.04 22.99 14.14
CA GLY A 162 7.62 24.33 14.32
C GLY A 162 7.05 25.38 13.37
N TYR A 163 6.59 24.97 12.19
CA TYR A 163 6.13 25.85 11.10
C TYR A 163 4.59 25.86 10.94
N ARG A 164 3.85 25.09 11.76
CA ARG A 164 2.37 25.05 11.72
C ARG A 164 1.69 26.38 12.10
N GLN A 165 2.43 27.31 12.71
CA GLN A 165 1.92 28.66 12.98
C GLN A 165 1.91 29.55 11.73
N ASP A 166 2.82 29.32 10.79
CA ASP A 166 3.01 30.15 9.60
C ASP A 166 2.25 29.59 8.39
N ALA A 167 2.11 28.26 8.34
CA ALA A 167 1.45 27.56 7.26
C ALA A 167 0.64 26.35 7.75
N GLU A 168 -0.37 25.98 6.97
CA GLU A 168 -1.00 24.67 7.05
C GLU A 168 -0.12 23.67 6.28
N LEU A 169 0.25 22.58 6.95
CA LEU A 169 1.24 21.61 6.47
C LEU A 169 0.66 20.20 6.53
N PHE A 170 0.79 19.46 5.43
CA PHE A 170 0.46 18.04 5.40
C PHE A 170 1.62 17.21 4.85
N LEU A 171 1.88 16.09 5.54
CA LEU A 171 2.82 15.09 5.07
C LEU A 171 2.06 14.03 4.28
N GLY A 172 2.60 13.64 3.13
CA GLY A 172 2.06 12.61 2.27
C GLY A 172 3.18 11.86 1.55
N GLY A 173 2.80 10.97 0.67
CA GLY A 173 3.70 10.10 -0.09
C GLY A 173 3.79 8.69 0.49
N ALA A 174 4.11 7.71 -0.36
CA ALA A 174 4.12 6.29 -0.03
C ALA A 174 4.94 5.96 1.22
N SER A 175 6.06 6.65 1.41
CA SER A 175 6.93 6.45 2.56
C SER A 175 6.25 6.69 3.91
N MET A 176 5.46 7.77 4.02
CA MET A 176 4.71 8.08 5.22
C MET A 176 3.51 7.15 5.40
N ILE A 177 2.80 6.84 4.31
CA ILE A 177 1.64 5.95 4.32
C ILE A 177 2.02 4.56 4.84
N THR A 178 3.11 3.97 4.33
CA THR A 178 3.57 2.64 4.76
C THR A 178 3.97 2.64 6.24
N ASP A 179 4.67 3.66 6.72
CA ASP A 179 5.07 3.79 8.13
C ASP A 179 3.87 3.89 9.08
N ASP A 180 2.92 4.76 8.73
CA ASP A 180 1.71 4.94 9.53
C ASP A 180 0.82 3.70 9.51
N MET A 181 0.71 3.02 8.36
CA MET A 181 -0.03 1.77 8.24
C MET A 181 0.54 0.68 9.15
N ILE A 182 1.87 0.49 9.17
CA ILE A 182 2.55 -0.44 10.09
C ILE A 182 2.24 -0.05 11.55
N THR A 183 2.24 1.25 11.85
CA THR A 183 1.93 1.77 13.18
C THR A 183 0.47 1.50 13.58
N PHE A 184 -0.49 1.69 12.66
CA PHE A 184 -1.90 1.40 12.87
C PHE A 184 -2.14 -0.09 13.06
N ILE A 185 -1.56 -0.97 12.22
CA ILE A 185 -1.63 -2.43 12.40
C ILE A 185 -1.15 -2.83 13.79
N ARG A 186 0.01 -2.31 14.23
CA ARG A 186 0.56 -2.60 15.56
C ARG A 186 -0.35 -2.10 16.68
N ASN A 187 -0.95 -0.93 16.51
CA ASN A 187 -1.86 -0.36 17.50
C ASN A 187 -3.19 -1.13 17.55
N ASP A 188 -3.74 -1.53 16.42
CA ASP A 188 -4.98 -2.30 16.33
C ASP A 188 -4.83 -3.67 17.00
N ILE A 189 -3.75 -4.39 16.69
CA ILE A 189 -3.40 -5.65 17.36
C ILE A 189 -3.38 -5.49 18.89
N LYS A 190 -2.79 -4.40 19.39
CA LYS A 190 -2.68 -4.14 20.83
C LYS A 190 -4.03 -3.72 21.43
N ILE A 191 -4.63 -2.66 20.91
CA ILE A 191 -5.84 -2.03 21.47
C ILE A 191 -7.03 -2.96 21.33
N PHE A 192 -7.26 -3.48 20.13
CA PHE A 192 -8.41 -4.35 19.85
C PHE A 192 -8.24 -5.71 20.53
N GLY A 193 -7.04 -6.31 20.45
CA GLY A 193 -6.73 -7.58 21.10
C GLY A 193 -6.87 -7.50 22.63
N ILE A 194 -6.27 -6.50 23.29
CA ILE A 194 -6.40 -6.31 24.75
C ILE A 194 -7.83 -5.93 25.12
N GLY A 195 -8.48 -5.06 24.35
CA GLY A 195 -9.86 -4.64 24.58
C GLY A 195 -10.83 -5.81 24.58
N ILE A 196 -10.76 -6.69 23.57
CA ILE A 196 -11.56 -7.90 23.49
C ILE A 196 -11.19 -8.86 24.61
N PHE A 197 -9.92 -9.06 24.90
CA PHE A 197 -9.49 -9.93 25.98
C PHE A 197 -10.11 -9.54 27.34
N ILE A 198 -10.09 -8.25 27.68
CA ILE A 198 -10.74 -7.72 28.90
C ILE A 198 -12.26 -7.92 28.82
N PHE A 199 -12.88 -7.60 27.68
CA PHE A 199 -14.31 -7.80 27.47
C PHE A 199 -14.73 -9.26 27.67
N LEU A 200 -13.94 -10.22 27.20
CA LEU A 200 -14.18 -11.65 27.40
C LEU A 200 -14.06 -12.04 28.87
N ILE A 201 -13.04 -11.55 29.60
CA ILE A 201 -12.89 -11.80 31.04
C ILE A 201 -14.11 -11.32 31.82
N VAL A 202 -14.56 -10.09 31.55
CA VAL A 202 -15.73 -9.50 32.22
C VAL A 202 -16.98 -10.32 31.91
N THR A 203 -17.21 -10.64 30.64
CA THR A 203 -18.38 -11.41 30.20
C THR A 203 -18.40 -12.82 30.82
N LEU A 204 -17.28 -13.54 30.80
CA LEU A 204 -17.14 -14.85 31.45
C LEU A 204 -17.34 -14.76 32.96
N GLY A 205 -16.82 -13.71 33.60
CA GLY A 205 -16.99 -13.44 35.02
C GLY A 205 -18.46 -13.28 35.40
N VAL A 206 -19.23 -12.54 34.59
CA VAL A 206 -20.67 -12.34 34.79
C VAL A 206 -21.46 -13.63 34.59
N ILE A 207 -21.14 -14.40 33.54
CA ILE A 207 -21.85 -15.64 33.17
C ILE A 207 -21.57 -16.75 34.17
N PHE A 208 -20.30 -17.06 34.43
CA PHE A 208 -19.91 -18.24 35.18
C PHE A 208 -19.70 -18.00 36.67
N ARG A 209 -19.45 -16.76 37.10
CA ARG A 209 -19.33 -16.31 38.51
C ARG A 209 -18.36 -17.13 39.37
N LYS A 210 -17.42 -17.83 38.73
CA LYS A 210 -16.34 -18.60 39.37
C LYS A 210 -15.07 -18.42 38.55
N ILE A 211 -14.00 -18.03 39.22
CA ILE A 211 -12.72 -17.71 38.58
C ILE A 211 -12.18 -18.85 37.71
N GLN A 212 -12.37 -20.11 38.14
CA GLN A 212 -11.93 -21.29 37.39
C GLN A 212 -12.51 -21.34 35.95
N TRP A 213 -13.77 -20.90 35.78
CA TRP A 213 -14.48 -20.92 34.49
C TRP A 213 -14.23 -19.66 33.66
N VAL A 214 -13.46 -18.72 34.20
CA VAL A 214 -12.94 -17.55 33.48
C VAL A 214 -11.51 -17.83 33.04
N VAL A 215 -10.67 -18.32 33.96
CA VAL A 215 -9.25 -18.57 33.72
C VAL A 215 -9.05 -19.67 32.69
N LEU A 216 -9.84 -20.76 32.74
CA LEU A 216 -9.64 -21.89 31.84
C LEU A 216 -9.84 -21.53 30.34
N PRO A 217 -10.94 -20.89 29.91
CA PRO A 217 -11.07 -20.36 28.54
C PRO A 217 -9.95 -19.39 28.17
N ILE A 218 -9.60 -18.49 29.08
CA ILE A 218 -8.58 -17.46 28.84
C ILE A 218 -7.21 -18.06 28.58
N LEU A 219 -6.83 -19.11 29.33
CA LEU A 219 -5.59 -19.84 29.08
C LEU A 219 -5.60 -20.55 27.72
N CYS A 220 -6.70 -21.20 27.35
CA CYS A 220 -6.85 -21.81 26.02
C CYS A 220 -6.74 -20.77 24.89
N CYS A 221 -7.41 -19.62 25.07
CA CYS A 221 -7.36 -18.51 24.11
C CYS A 221 -5.94 -17.94 23.97
N ALA A 222 -5.28 -17.65 25.10
CA ALA A 222 -3.91 -17.13 25.10
C ALA A 222 -2.94 -18.11 24.44
N PHE A 223 -3.01 -19.41 24.78
CA PHE A 223 -2.14 -20.41 24.18
C PHE A 223 -2.42 -20.61 22.69
N SER A 224 -3.69 -20.54 22.27
CA SER A 224 -4.06 -20.62 20.85
C SER A 224 -3.49 -19.45 20.04
N VAL A 225 -3.67 -18.22 20.53
CA VAL A 225 -3.12 -17.02 19.87
C VAL A 225 -1.59 -17.06 19.84
N LEU A 226 -0.93 -17.42 20.95
CA LEU A 226 0.53 -17.55 20.98
C LEU A 226 1.04 -18.63 20.01
N SER A 227 0.32 -19.75 19.88
CA SER A 227 0.65 -20.80 18.92
C SER A 227 0.54 -20.29 17.48
N MET A 228 -0.49 -19.50 17.18
CA MET A 228 -0.68 -18.91 15.86
C MET A 228 0.37 -17.83 15.55
N ILE A 229 0.70 -16.96 16.51
CA ILE A 229 1.79 -15.98 16.35
C ILE A 229 3.12 -16.71 16.12
N GLY A 230 3.38 -17.80 16.85
CA GLY A 230 4.55 -18.64 16.64
C GLY A 230 4.56 -19.29 15.25
N PHE A 231 3.42 -19.78 14.77
CA PHE A 231 3.26 -20.31 13.42
C PHE A 231 3.59 -19.24 12.38
N LEU A 232 2.96 -18.05 12.45
CA LEU A 232 3.23 -16.95 11.53
C LEU A 232 4.71 -16.55 11.53
N GLY A 233 5.34 -16.51 12.70
CA GLY A 233 6.76 -16.18 12.82
C GLY A 233 7.70 -17.22 12.20
N ILE A 234 7.33 -18.51 12.21
CA ILE A 234 8.12 -19.59 11.58
C ILE A 234 8.02 -19.52 10.05
N PHE A 235 6.81 -19.28 9.54
CA PHE A 235 6.54 -19.23 8.11
C PHE A 235 6.73 -17.83 7.49
N GLY A 236 7.18 -16.85 8.28
CA GLY A 236 7.43 -15.50 7.78
C GLY A 236 6.19 -14.77 7.25
N TRP A 237 4.98 -15.21 7.66
CA TRP A 237 3.72 -14.62 7.18
C TRP A 237 3.50 -13.25 7.82
N GLU A 238 3.59 -12.22 6.99
CA GLU A 238 3.37 -10.84 7.40
C GLU A 238 1.89 -10.58 7.66
N VAL A 239 1.61 -9.75 8.67
CA VAL A 239 0.24 -9.36 9.02
C VAL A 239 -0.08 -8.06 8.29
N THR A 240 -1.15 -8.07 7.50
CA THR A 240 -1.65 -6.94 6.72
C THR A 240 -2.70 -6.15 7.51
N VAL A 241 -3.17 -5.03 6.96
CA VAL A 241 -4.28 -4.24 7.55
C VAL A 241 -5.52 -5.11 7.75
N ILE A 242 -5.88 -5.91 6.74
CA ILE A 242 -7.05 -6.79 6.78
C ILE A 242 -6.84 -7.90 7.81
N SER A 243 -5.67 -8.56 7.79
CA SER A 243 -5.42 -9.70 8.67
C SER A 243 -5.07 -9.32 10.10
N SER A 244 -4.80 -8.04 10.40
CA SER A 244 -4.52 -7.53 11.76
C SER A 244 -5.57 -7.92 12.82
N ASN A 245 -6.80 -8.16 12.40
CA ASN A 245 -7.92 -8.54 13.28
C ASN A 245 -7.95 -10.04 13.64
N PHE A 246 -7.03 -10.87 13.13
CA PHE A 246 -7.06 -12.32 13.33
C PHE A 246 -7.03 -12.72 14.81
N ILE A 247 -6.27 -12.00 15.66
CA ILE A 247 -6.16 -12.29 17.09
C ILE A 247 -7.54 -12.25 17.74
N SER A 248 -8.30 -11.21 17.47
CA SER A 248 -9.62 -11.00 18.04
C SER A 248 -10.62 -12.06 17.61
N LEU A 249 -10.63 -12.39 16.31
CA LEU A 249 -11.49 -13.46 15.79
C LEU A 249 -11.10 -14.82 16.37
N GLN A 250 -9.80 -15.10 16.50
CA GLN A 250 -9.29 -16.32 17.08
C GLN A 250 -9.64 -16.45 18.57
N LEU A 251 -9.55 -15.35 19.34
CA LEU A 251 -9.99 -15.29 20.74
C LEU A 251 -11.48 -15.63 20.85
N ILE A 252 -12.34 -15.02 20.01
CA ILE A 252 -13.79 -15.26 20.02
C ILE A 252 -14.11 -16.74 19.70
N VAL A 253 -13.47 -17.32 18.68
CA VAL A 253 -13.73 -18.69 18.29
C VAL A 253 -13.23 -19.70 19.33
N THR A 254 -12.00 -19.52 19.83
CA THR A 254 -11.45 -20.37 20.90
C THR A 254 -12.30 -20.31 22.17
N MET A 255 -12.78 -19.11 22.51
CA MET A 255 -13.71 -18.92 23.63
C MET A 255 -15.03 -19.65 23.39
N SER A 256 -15.61 -19.58 22.20
CA SER A 256 -16.84 -20.31 21.86
C SER A 256 -16.69 -21.83 22.05
N LEU A 257 -15.60 -22.42 21.54
CA LEU A 257 -15.32 -23.85 21.70
C LEU A 257 -15.17 -24.25 23.17
N THR A 258 -14.41 -23.47 23.94
CA THR A 258 -14.20 -23.74 25.38
C THR A 258 -15.48 -23.57 26.20
N ILE A 259 -16.36 -22.62 25.87
CA ILE A 259 -17.66 -22.47 26.52
C ILE A 259 -18.51 -23.74 26.35
N HIS A 260 -18.58 -24.31 25.15
CA HIS A 260 -19.33 -25.55 24.91
C HIS A 260 -18.81 -26.73 25.75
N LEU A 261 -17.49 -26.82 25.95
CA LEU A 261 -16.87 -27.81 26.82
C LEU A 261 -17.19 -27.55 28.29
N ILE A 262 -17.10 -26.30 28.76
CA ILE A 262 -17.42 -25.93 30.14
C ILE A 262 -18.87 -26.25 30.47
N VAL A 263 -19.80 -25.79 29.63
CA VAL A 263 -21.23 -26.00 29.85
C VAL A 263 -21.54 -27.49 29.90
N ARG A 264 -20.95 -28.30 29.01
CA ARG A 264 -21.16 -29.74 29.01
C ARG A 264 -20.56 -30.43 30.23
N TYR A 265 -19.34 -30.10 30.61
CA TYR A 265 -18.73 -30.64 31.82
C TYR A 265 -19.58 -30.34 33.06
N ARG A 266 -20.08 -29.09 33.18
CA ARG A 266 -20.93 -28.69 34.30
C ARG A 266 -22.28 -29.40 34.29
N GLU A 267 -22.87 -29.59 33.11
CA GLU A 267 -24.09 -30.37 32.93
C GLU A 267 -23.90 -31.82 33.41
N LEU A 268 -22.81 -32.47 32.99
CA LEU A 268 -22.47 -33.84 33.41
C LEU A 268 -22.19 -33.93 34.91
N LEU A 269 -21.53 -32.93 35.49
CA LEU A 269 -21.26 -32.88 36.93
C LEU A 269 -22.55 -32.81 37.76
N VAL A 270 -23.58 -32.13 37.26
CA VAL A 270 -24.91 -32.04 37.91
C VAL A 270 -25.71 -33.31 37.70
N LYS A 271 -25.74 -33.86 36.48
CA LYS A 271 -26.52 -35.06 36.13
C LYS A 271 -25.93 -36.35 36.70
N ASN A 272 -24.61 -36.43 36.84
CA ASN A 272 -23.90 -37.61 37.31
C ASN A 272 -22.97 -37.27 38.50
N PRO A 273 -23.52 -37.04 39.71
CA PRO A 273 -22.73 -36.69 40.90
C PRO A 273 -21.81 -37.81 41.41
N GLU A 274 -21.89 -39.03 40.90
CA GLU A 274 -21.02 -40.13 41.31
C GLU A 274 -19.78 -40.30 40.44
N TRP A 275 -19.75 -39.65 39.25
CA TRP A 275 -18.64 -39.80 38.32
C TRP A 275 -17.36 -39.12 38.85
N SER A 276 -16.24 -39.78 38.60
CA SER A 276 -14.90 -39.27 38.85
C SER A 276 -14.57 -38.10 37.90
N GLN A 277 -13.55 -37.31 38.26
CA GLN A 277 -13.08 -36.20 37.43
C GLN A 277 -12.70 -36.68 36.02
N GLN A 278 -12.06 -37.84 35.92
CA GLN A 278 -11.60 -38.42 34.65
C GLN A 278 -12.78 -38.80 33.76
N GLU A 279 -13.81 -39.45 34.32
CA GLU A 279 -15.02 -39.83 33.59
C GLU A 279 -15.76 -38.61 33.05
N LEU A 280 -15.93 -37.57 33.88
CA LEU A 280 -16.55 -36.31 33.49
C LEU A 280 -15.81 -35.64 32.33
N VAL A 281 -14.47 -35.55 32.40
CA VAL A 281 -13.65 -34.93 31.36
C VAL A 281 -13.69 -35.75 30.07
N LYS A 282 -13.53 -37.08 30.16
CA LYS A 282 -13.56 -37.99 29.02
C LYS A 282 -14.89 -37.90 28.27
N GLU A 283 -16.01 -37.95 28.98
CA GLU A 283 -17.34 -37.87 28.37
C GLU A 283 -17.62 -36.46 27.81
N THR A 284 -17.11 -35.40 28.45
CA THR A 284 -17.19 -34.03 27.92
C THR A 284 -16.52 -33.94 26.56
N VAL A 285 -15.28 -34.43 26.45
CA VAL A 285 -14.51 -34.40 25.19
C VAL A 285 -15.19 -35.27 24.14
N ALA A 286 -15.54 -36.52 24.46
CA ALA A 286 -16.16 -37.44 23.52
C ALA A 286 -17.48 -36.89 22.95
N SER A 287 -18.33 -36.32 23.80
CA SER A 287 -19.64 -35.81 23.38
C SER A 287 -19.58 -34.46 22.65
N LYS A 288 -18.49 -33.70 22.77
CA LYS A 288 -18.34 -32.36 22.15
C LYS A 288 -17.35 -32.28 21.01
N PHE A 289 -16.47 -33.27 20.84
CA PHE A 289 -15.48 -33.24 19.77
C PHE A 289 -16.13 -33.17 18.38
N ILE A 290 -17.05 -34.07 18.06
CA ILE A 290 -17.69 -34.11 16.73
C ILE A 290 -18.48 -32.83 16.42
N PRO A 291 -19.37 -32.31 17.31
CA PRO A 291 -20.03 -31.04 17.07
C PRO A 291 -19.05 -29.87 16.86
N CYS A 292 -18.03 -29.75 17.71
CA CYS A 292 -17.04 -28.68 17.60
C CYS A 292 -16.20 -28.79 16.32
N LEU A 293 -15.82 -30.02 15.93
CA LEU A 293 -15.11 -30.29 14.69
C LEU A 293 -15.92 -29.80 13.48
N TYR A 294 -17.21 -30.14 13.41
CA TYR A 294 -18.07 -29.67 12.33
C TYR A 294 -18.17 -28.14 12.31
N THR A 295 -18.38 -27.49 13.46
CA THR A 295 -18.42 -26.02 13.50
C THR A 295 -17.12 -25.36 13.05
N THR A 296 -15.97 -25.96 13.42
CA THR A 296 -14.67 -25.48 12.96
C THR A 296 -14.51 -25.70 11.45
N LEU A 297 -14.83 -26.88 10.93
CA LEU A 297 -14.72 -27.20 9.51
C LEU A 297 -15.62 -26.31 8.64
N THR A 298 -16.86 -26.04 9.06
CA THR A 298 -17.74 -25.13 8.31
C THR A 298 -17.23 -23.70 8.32
N THR A 299 -16.59 -23.27 9.41
CA THR A 299 -15.99 -21.92 9.50
C THR A 299 -14.71 -21.84 8.66
N VAL A 300 -13.88 -22.89 8.68
CA VAL A 300 -12.72 -23.03 7.80
C VAL A 300 -13.15 -22.95 6.34
N ALA A 301 -14.19 -23.68 5.93
CA ALA A 301 -14.71 -23.60 4.56
C ALA A 301 -15.13 -22.16 4.18
N GLY A 302 -15.75 -21.41 5.12
CA GLY A 302 -16.12 -20.01 4.90
C GLY A 302 -14.92 -19.05 4.78
N PHE A 303 -13.83 -19.27 5.51
CA PHE A 303 -12.60 -18.48 5.32
C PHE A 303 -11.80 -18.94 4.10
N SER A 304 -11.80 -20.23 3.81
CA SER A 304 -11.14 -20.81 2.63
C SER A 304 -11.80 -20.37 1.32
N SER A 305 -13.07 -19.94 1.32
CA SER A 305 -13.67 -19.34 0.12
C SER A 305 -13.05 -17.99 -0.24
N LEU A 306 -12.37 -17.32 0.69
CA LEU A 306 -11.62 -16.09 0.41
C LEU A 306 -10.35 -16.35 -0.41
N LEU A 307 -9.90 -17.61 -0.55
CA LEU A 307 -8.71 -17.94 -1.32
C LEU A 307 -8.89 -17.81 -2.83
N ILE A 308 -10.15 -17.68 -3.29
CA ILE A 308 -10.52 -17.59 -4.71
C ILE A 308 -10.69 -16.12 -5.13
N CYS A 309 -10.38 -15.14 -4.27
CA CYS A 309 -10.43 -13.73 -4.67
C CYS A 309 -9.12 -13.29 -5.32
N ASP A 310 -9.17 -12.25 -6.16
CA ASP A 310 -8.00 -11.66 -6.80
C ASP A 310 -7.33 -10.57 -5.93
N ILE A 311 -7.57 -10.60 -4.62
CA ILE A 311 -7.08 -9.59 -3.68
C ILE A 311 -6.19 -10.29 -2.65
N LEU A 312 -4.88 -10.23 -2.89
CA LEU A 312 -3.87 -10.95 -2.12
C LEU A 312 -3.98 -10.77 -0.59
N PRO A 313 -4.16 -9.54 -0.04
CA PRO A 313 -4.37 -9.35 1.40
C PRO A 313 -5.60 -10.08 1.98
N VAL A 314 -6.61 -10.37 1.15
CA VAL A 314 -7.81 -11.12 1.53
C VAL A 314 -7.57 -12.63 1.45
N ILE A 315 -6.82 -13.10 0.45
CA ILE A 315 -6.36 -14.49 0.33
C ILE A 315 -5.54 -14.88 1.57
N THR A 316 -4.53 -14.08 1.91
CA THR A 316 -3.64 -14.35 3.06
C THR A 316 -4.40 -14.36 4.38
N PHE A 317 -5.38 -13.47 4.54
CA PHE A 317 -6.29 -13.50 5.67
C PHE A 317 -7.13 -14.79 5.72
N GLY A 318 -7.62 -15.27 4.58
CA GLY A 318 -8.35 -16.54 4.46
C GLY A 318 -7.52 -17.74 4.90
N TRP A 319 -6.25 -17.82 4.48
CA TRP A 319 -5.30 -18.84 4.92
C TRP A 319 -5.04 -18.75 6.42
N MET A 320 -4.69 -17.55 6.90
CA MET A 320 -4.38 -17.28 8.30
C MET A 320 -5.52 -17.71 9.23
N MET A 321 -6.77 -17.36 8.89
CA MET A 321 -7.92 -17.75 9.69
C MET A 321 -8.21 -19.25 9.60
N SER A 322 -8.10 -19.86 8.42
CA SER A 322 -8.30 -21.30 8.25
C SER A 322 -7.34 -22.13 9.13
N VAL A 323 -6.05 -21.78 9.12
CA VAL A 323 -5.04 -22.41 9.97
C VAL A 323 -5.28 -22.09 11.45
N GLY A 324 -5.54 -20.82 11.78
CA GLY A 324 -5.79 -20.37 13.16
C GLY A 324 -6.97 -21.08 13.81
N LEU A 325 -8.01 -21.40 13.06
CA LEU A 325 -9.18 -22.16 13.52
C LEU A 325 -8.85 -23.63 13.84
N ILE A 326 -8.03 -24.26 12.99
CA ILE A 326 -7.54 -25.63 13.22
C ILE A 326 -6.65 -25.65 14.47
N VAL A 327 -5.73 -24.69 14.61
CA VAL A 327 -4.90 -24.51 15.81
C VAL A 327 -5.77 -24.30 17.05
N SER A 328 -6.82 -23.48 16.96
CA SER A 328 -7.77 -23.25 18.05
C SER A 328 -8.49 -24.52 18.50
N LEU A 329 -8.92 -25.36 17.55
CA LEU A 329 -9.55 -26.65 17.85
C LEU A 329 -8.56 -27.58 18.54
N ILE A 330 -7.36 -27.75 18.00
CA ILE A 330 -6.31 -28.62 18.56
C ILE A 330 -5.95 -28.17 19.99
N VAL A 331 -5.64 -26.89 20.17
CA VAL A 331 -5.30 -26.32 21.48
C VAL A 331 -6.44 -26.51 22.46
N THR A 332 -7.68 -26.25 22.06
CA THR A 332 -8.84 -26.40 22.94
C THR A 332 -9.00 -27.85 23.39
N PHE A 333 -8.95 -28.82 22.48
CA PHE A 333 -9.16 -30.23 22.83
C PHE A 333 -7.97 -30.93 23.46
N LEU A 334 -6.77 -30.33 23.42
CA LEU A 334 -5.60 -30.80 24.18
C LEU A 334 -5.51 -30.12 25.54
N LEU A 335 -5.46 -28.79 25.56
CA LEU A 335 -5.14 -28.01 26.75
C LEU A 335 -6.30 -27.99 27.75
N PHE A 336 -7.55 -27.88 27.29
CA PHE A 336 -8.72 -27.86 28.17
C PHE A 336 -8.82 -29.11 29.06
N PRO A 337 -8.86 -30.35 28.51
CA PRO A 337 -8.94 -31.55 29.35
C PRO A 337 -7.67 -31.77 30.17
N ALA A 338 -6.49 -31.43 29.65
CA ALA A 338 -5.22 -31.56 30.36
C ALA A 338 -5.13 -30.68 31.61
N ILE A 339 -5.65 -29.45 31.56
CA ILE A 339 -5.74 -28.59 32.74
C ILE A 339 -6.86 -29.10 33.66
N LEU A 340 -8.03 -29.43 33.11
CA LEU A 340 -9.21 -29.75 33.91
C LEU A 340 -9.06 -31.06 34.70
N ILE A 341 -8.32 -32.06 34.19
CA ILE A 341 -8.05 -33.31 34.91
C ILE A 341 -7.19 -33.11 36.16
N LEU A 342 -6.34 -32.07 36.18
CA LEU A 342 -5.48 -31.72 37.31
C LEU A 342 -6.22 -30.87 38.36
N LEU A 343 -7.35 -30.27 37.99
CA LEU A 343 -8.15 -29.48 38.91
C LEU A 343 -9.00 -30.39 39.81
N PRO A 344 -9.22 -29.99 41.07
CA PRO A 344 -10.09 -30.74 41.98
C PRO A 344 -11.52 -30.74 41.43
N ARG A 345 -12.20 -31.86 41.65
CA ARG A 345 -13.60 -32.04 41.27
C ARG A 345 -14.44 -30.89 41.83
N GLY A 346 -15.15 -30.19 40.96
CA GLY A 346 -16.03 -29.11 41.35
C GLY A 346 -17.21 -29.61 42.20
N LYS A 347 -17.71 -28.77 43.13
CA LYS A 347 -18.96 -29.06 43.84
C LYS A 347 -20.15 -28.95 42.88
N SER A 348 -21.01 -29.97 42.85
CA SER A 348 -22.30 -29.90 42.16
C SER A 348 -23.13 -28.79 42.80
N ARG A 349 -23.41 -27.74 42.03
CA ARG A 349 -24.32 -26.67 42.42
C ARG A 349 -25.17 -26.40 41.20
N GLU A 350 -26.49 -26.48 41.37
CA GLU A 350 -27.42 -26.07 40.32
C GLU A 350 -27.10 -24.62 39.94
N ASP A 351 -26.72 -24.41 38.68
CA ASP A 351 -26.64 -23.06 38.16
C ASP A 351 -28.05 -22.49 38.11
N ARG A 352 -28.23 -21.30 38.70
CA ARG A 352 -29.37 -20.44 38.38
C ARG A 352 -29.27 -20.17 36.88
N GLN A 353 -30.18 -20.76 36.09
CA GLN A 353 -30.17 -20.60 34.63
C GLN A 353 -30.42 -19.13 34.28
N PHE A 354 -29.32 -18.42 34.00
CA PHE A 354 -29.34 -17.08 33.46
C PHE A 354 -30.12 -17.09 32.14
N GLY A 355 -31.14 -16.24 32.01
CA GLY A 355 -31.92 -16.09 30.77
C GLY A 355 -33.16 -16.97 30.59
N LYS A 356 -33.54 -17.86 31.53
CA LYS A 356 -34.79 -18.66 31.43
C LYS A 356 -36.03 -17.83 31.09
N VAL A 357 -36.15 -16.64 31.70
CA VAL A 357 -37.30 -15.73 31.48
C VAL A 357 -37.32 -15.24 30.04
N PHE A 358 -36.15 -14.85 29.50
CA PHE A 358 -36.02 -14.33 28.15
C PHE A 358 -36.22 -15.41 27.09
N THR A 359 -35.64 -16.60 27.27
CA THR A 359 -35.83 -17.72 26.33
C THR A 359 -37.27 -18.21 26.32
N SER A 360 -37.94 -18.25 27.47
CA SER A 360 -39.36 -18.60 27.56
C SER A 360 -40.25 -17.55 26.90
N PHE A 361 -39.91 -16.26 27.05
CA PHE A 361 -40.59 -15.17 26.35
C PHE A 361 -40.47 -15.32 24.83
N LEU A 362 -39.25 -15.52 24.30
CA LEU A 362 -39.03 -15.73 22.88
C LEU A 362 -39.76 -16.96 22.36
N ALA A 363 -39.72 -18.08 23.09
CA ALA A 363 -40.47 -19.27 22.73
C ALA A 363 -41.98 -19.00 22.64
N ASN A 364 -42.53 -18.26 23.61
CA ASN A 364 -43.93 -17.87 23.61
C ASN A 364 -44.29 -16.95 22.44
N VAL A 365 -43.40 -16.02 22.07
CA VAL A 365 -43.58 -15.16 20.89
C VAL A 365 -43.56 -15.99 19.60
N THR A 366 -42.57 -16.85 19.42
CA THR A 366 -42.43 -17.69 18.23
C THR A 366 -43.59 -18.67 18.08
N GLN A 367 -44.09 -19.24 19.17
CA GLN A 367 -45.20 -20.20 19.13
C GLN A 367 -46.55 -19.52 18.88
N ASN A 368 -46.84 -18.38 19.54
CA ASN A 368 -48.15 -17.74 19.45
C ASN A 368 -48.28 -16.74 18.30
N TYR A 369 -47.17 -16.19 17.80
CA TYR A 369 -47.15 -15.16 16.76
C TYR A 369 -46.33 -15.56 15.53
N ALA A 370 -46.24 -16.86 15.23
CA ALA A 370 -45.43 -17.39 14.12
C ALA A 370 -45.67 -16.68 12.78
N LYS A 371 -46.94 -16.40 12.41
CA LYS A 371 -47.27 -15.69 11.17
C LYS A 371 -46.67 -14.28 11.12
N THR A 372 -46.79 -13.54 12.22
CA THR A 372 -46.21 -12.21 12.34
C THR A 372 -44.69 -12.26 12.20
N VAL A 373 -44.04 -13.24 12.85
CA VAL A 373 -42.58 -13.45 12.75
C VAL A 373 -42.17 -13.74 11.30
N PHE A 374 -42.85 -14.62 10.59
CA PHE A 374 -42.54 -14.90 9.18
C PHE A 374 -42.74 -13.68 8.28
N ILE A 375 -43.83 -12.93 8.47
CA ILE A 375 -44.10 -11.72 7.69
C ILE A 375 -43.05 -10.64 7.97
N SER A 376 -42.71 -10.40 9.24
CA SER A 376 -41.71 -9.40 9.61
C SER A 376 -40.31 -9.76 9.10
N THR A 377 -39.93 -11.05 9.19
CA THR A 377 -38.66 -11.52 8.66
C THR A 377 -38.62 -11.43 7.13
N GLY A 378 -39.70 -11.80 6.45
CA GLY A 378 -39.80 -11.66 5.00
C GLY A 378 -39.70 -10.20 4.55
N LEU A 379 -40.39 -9.28 5.23
CA LEU A 379 -40.27 -7.85 4.98
C LEU A 379 -38.85 -7.34 5.22
N LEU A 380 -38.19 -7.77 6.30
CA LEU A 380 -36.82 -7.41 6.60
C LEU A 380 -35.86 -7.92 5.50
N VAL A 381 -36.04 -9.14 5.02
CA VAL A 381 -35.25 -9.69 3.90
C VAL A 381 -35.43 -8.85 2.64
N VAL A 382 -36.66 -8.44 2.31
CA VAL A 382 -36.92 -7.57 1.16
C VAL A 382 -36.19 -6.23 1.32
N ILE A 383 -36.22 -5.63 2.52
CA ILE A 383 -35.50 -4.38 2.80
C ILE A 383 -33.98 -4.57 2.66
N ILE A 384 -33.43 -5.67 3.17
CA ILE A 384 -32.00 -5.99 3.05
C ILE A 384 -31.61 -6.17 1.58
N VAL A 385 -32.37 -6.94 0.80
CA VAL A 385 -32.10 -7.15 -0.63
C VAL A 385 -32.18 -5.84 -1.42
N ALA A 386 -33.17 -4.99 -1.13
CA ALA A 386 -33.27 -3.65 -1.72
C ALA A 386 -32.11 -2.72 -1.29
N GLY A 387 -31.54 -2.93 -0.10
CA GLY A 387 -30.33 -2.24 0.35
C GLY A 387 -29.09 -2.73 -0.41
N ILE A 388 -28.93 -4.05 -0.56
CA ILE A 388 -27.81 -4.67 -1.29
C ILE A 388 -27.76 -4.19 -2.73
N SER A 389 -28.91 -4.02 -3.40
CA SER A 389 -28.97 -3.53 -4.79
C SER A 389 -28.51 -2.08 -4.97
N ARG A 390 -28.23 -1.35 -3.88
CA ARG A 390 -27.75 0.04 -3.90
C ARG A 390 -26.28 0.16 -3.51
N LEU A 391 -25.59 -0.96 -3.27
CA LEU A 391 -24.17 -0.97 -2.98
C LEU A 391 -23.39 -0.60 -4.25
N THR A 392 -22.56 0.44 -4.15
CA THR A 392 -21.54 0.77 -5.14
C THR A 392 -20.23 0.11 -4.71
N VAL A 393 -19.50 -0.46 -5.66
CA VAL A 393 -18.18 -1.04 -5.41
C VAL A 393 -17.16 0.06 -5.71
N GLU A 394 -16.50 0.55 -4.67
CA GLU A 394 -15.44 1.55 -4.76
C GLU A 394 -14.26 1.08 -3.91
N ASN A 395 -13.06 1.09 -4.50
CA ASN A 395 -11.82 0.70 -3.84
C ASN A 395 -10.92 1.91 -3.68
N SER A 396 -11.42 2.90 -2.93
CA SER A 396 -10.70 4.13 -2.63
C SER A 396 -9.82 3.91 -1.41
N PHE A 397 -8.50 3.90 -1.61
CA PHE A 397 -7.53 3.64 -0.54
C PHE A 397 -7.61 4.67 0.60
N ILE A 398 -7.90 5.93 0.28
CA ILE A 398 -7.99 7.01 1.27
C ILE A 398 -9.15 6.80 2.26
N ASP A 399 -10.23 6.14 1.83
CA ASP A 399 -11.43 5.89 2.65
C ASP A 399 -11.23 4.80 3.71
N TYR A 400 -10.11 4.06 3.66
CA TYR A 400 -9.71 3.16 4.74
C TYR A 400 -9.27 3.92 6.00
N PHE A 401 -8.97 5.21 5.87
CA PHE A 401 -8.53 6.06 6.96
C PHE A 401 -9.65 7.01 7.40
N ARG A 402 -9.72 7.29 8.70
CA ARG A 402 -10.67 8.27 9.22
C ARG A 402 -10.33 9.67 8.70
N GLU A 403 -11.33 10.50 8.45
CA GLU A 403 -11.15 11.89 7.99
C GLU A 403 -10.26 12.76 8.88
N SER A 404 -10.08 12.36 10.14
CA SER A 404 -9.24 13.04 11.12
C SER A 404 -7.75 12.68 11.05
N THR A 405 -7.34 11.70 10.24
CA THR A 405 -5.94 11.29 10.16
C THR A 405 -5.15 12.22 9.25
N GLU A 406 -3.84 12.34 9.49
CA GLU A 406 -2.94 13.12 8.64
C GLU A 406 -2.87 12.54 7.22
N ILE A 407 -2.93 11.21 7.07
CA ILE A 407 -2.98 10.55 5.75
C ILE A 407 -4.18 11.03 4.94
N TYR A 408 -5.38 10.97 5.53
CA TYR A 408 -6.61 11.36 4.84
C TYR A 408 -6.56 12.85 4.47
N GLN A 409 -6.20 13.71 5.41
CA GLN A 409 -6.17 15.14 5.17
C GLN A 409 -5.10 15.53 4.15
N GLY A 410 -3.91 14.94 4.25
CA GLY A 410 -2.80 15.23 3.36
C GLY A 410 -3.05 14.74 1.94
N MET A 411 -3.51 13.50 1.76
CA MET A 411 -3.82 12.98 0.43
C MET A 411 -5.00 13.74 -0.19
N LYS A 412 -6.07 14.00 0.56
CA LYS A 412 -7.22 14.76 0.04
C LYS A 412 -6.82 16.15 -0.45
N VAL A 413 -5.92 16.83 0.28
CA VAL A 413 -5.41 18.14 -0.14
C VAL A 413 -4.58 18.02 -1.41
N ILE A 414 -3.69 17.03 -1.51
CA ILE A 414 -2.89 16.81 -2.72
C ILE A 414 -3.79 16.42 -3.91
N ASP A 415 -4.81 15.59 -3.68
CA ASP A 415 -5.74 15.17 -4.73
C ASP A 415 -6.64 16.28 -5.25
N GLN A 416 -7.04 17.21 -4.38
CA GLN A 416 -8.00 18.27 -4.73
C GLN A 416 -7.33 19.57 -5.20
N ASP A 417 -6.19 19.93 -4.60
CA ASP A 417 -5.52 21.22 -4.85
C ASP A 417 -4.26 21.06 -5.75
N MET A 418 -3.82 19.83 -6.03
CA MET A 418 -2.65 19.50 -6.87
C MET A 418 -3.02 18.45 -7.93
N GLY A 419 -2.03 17.89 -8.62
CA GLY A 419 -2.18 17.00 -9.78
C GLY A 419 -2.60 15.57 -9.48
N GLY A 420 -3.03 15.26 -8.25
CA GLY A 420 -3.42 13.91 -7.84
C GLY A 420 -2.32 13.12 -7.13
N THR A 421 -2.73 12.08 -6.39
CA THR A 421 -1.86 11.10 -5.71
C THR A 421 -1.93 9.70 -6.31
N THR A 422 -2.87 9.43 -7.21
CA THR A 422 -3.05 8.13 -7.87
C THR A 422 -2.72 8.27 -9.35
N PRO A 423 -1.57 7.75 -9.83
CA PRO A 423 -1.19 7.82 -11.23
C PRO A 423 -2.00 6.83 -12.07
N LEU A 424 -2.11 7.13 -13.36
CA LEU A 424 -2.59 6.22 -14.40
C LEU A 424 -1.53 6.15 -15.48
N ASP A 425 -0.91 4.98 -15.63
CA ASP A 425 0.19 4.80 -16.55
C ASP A 425 -0.30 4.30 -17.92
N ILE A 426 0.15 4.98 -18.97
CA ILE A 426 -0.22 4.67 -20.35
C ILE A 426 1.06 4.40 -21.15
N LEU A 427 1.22 3.13 -21.53
CA LEU A 427 2.39 2.65 -22.24
C LEU A 427 2.13 2.69 -23.75
N VAL A 428 2.93 3.51 -24.45
CA VAL A 428 2.86 3.64 -25.92
C VAL A 428 4.03 2.87 -26.53
N ASN A 429 3.72 1.71 -27.11
CA ASN A 429 4.72 0.86 -27.73
C ASN A 429 4.89 1.21 -29.21
N PHE A 430 6.13 1.54 -29.59
CA PHE A 430 6.52 1.74 -30.98
C PHE A 430 7.21 0.49 -31.50
N GLN A 431 6.74 -0.06 -32.62
CA GLN A 431 7.45 -1.17 -33.26
C GLN A 431 8.81 -0.68 -33.78
N GLU A 432 9.89 -1.38 -33.40
CA GLU A 432 11.20 -1.16 -34.00
C GLU A 432 11.16 -1.51 -35.49
N VAL A 433 11.34 -0.50 -36.33
CA VAL A 433 11.69 -0.72 -37.73
C VAL A 433 13.18 -1.00 -37.76
N LYS A 434 13.58 -2.28 -37.78
CA LYS A 434 14.98 -2.67 -38.03
C LYS A 434 15.41 -2.17 -39.41
N ASP A 435 16.07 -1.02 -39.44
CA ASP A 435 16.66 -0.49 -40.66
C ASP A 435 17.96 -1.28 -40.96
N THR A 436 17.82 -2.36 -41.73
CA THR A 436 18.91 -3.25 -42.15
C THR A 436 20.00 -2.60 -43.02
N SER A 437 20.02 -1.26 -43.19
CA SER A 437 20.83 -0.59 -44.21
C SER A 437 22.14 0.07 -43.72
N LEU A 438 22.42 0.12 -42.42
CA LEU A 438 23.66 0.74 -41.89
C LEU A 438 24.38 -0.15 -40.86
N SER A 439 24.78 -1.35 -41.30
CA SER A 439 25.84 -2.12 -40.65
C SER A 439 27.20 -1.51 -41.01
N ASN A 440 27.64 -0.49 -40.27
CA ASN A 440 29.07 -0.19 -40.16
C ASN A 440 29.59 -0.75 -38.83
N GLN A 441 30.08 -1.98 -38.92
CA GLN A 441 31.04 -2.56 -37.97
C GLN A 441 32.29 -1.69 -38.01
N ASP A 442 32.57 -0.95 -36.93
CA ASP A 442 33.89 -0.58 -36.42
C ASP A 442 33.80 0.69 -35.56
N ALA A 443 33.21 0.59 -34.36
CA ALA A 443 33.45 1.52 -33.25
C ALA A 443 32.79 1.03 -31.95
N ILE A 444 33.15 -0.15 -31.44
CA ILE A 444 32.82 -0.52 -30.05
C ILE A 444 34.09 -1.04 -29.39
N ALA A 445 34.92 -0.10 -28.98
CA ALA A 445 35.96 -0.34 -27.99
C ALA A 445 35.82 0.75 -26.93
N GLU A 446 35.57 0.29 -25.71
CA GLU A 446 35.52 1.05 -24.46
C GLU A 446 34.46 2.16 -24.40
N THR A 447 33.33 1.84 -23.77
CA THR A 447 32.57 2.87 -23.06
C THR A 447 32.21 2.35 -21.68
N LYS A 448 32.74 3.05 -20.68
CA LYS A 448 32.45 2.87 -19.27
C LYS A 448 30.94 2.83 -19.07
N VAL A 449 30.52 2.01 -18.12
CA VAL A 449 29.26 2.11 -17.38
C VAL A 449 28.99 3.59 -17.11
N ILE A 450 28.04 4.17 -17.84
CA ILE A 450 27.49 5.49 -17.57
C ILE A 450 26.38 5.30 -16.54
N ASP A 451 26.35 6.28 -15.66
CA ASP A 451 25.81 6.39 -14.31
C ASP A 451 24.56 5.62 -13.86
N GLN A 452 24.61 5.32 -12.56
CA GLN A 452 23.56 4.75 -11.72
C GLN A 452 22.48 5.77 -11.31
N ASP A 453 22.48 6.99 -11.88
CA ASP A 453 21.74 8.16 -11.37
C ASP A 453 20.30 8.31 -11.91
N TRP A 454 19.92 7.67 -13.01
CA TRP A 454 18.55 7.80 -13.58
C TRP A 454 17.45 7.31 -12.62
N ARG A 455 17.79 6.36 -11.74
CA ARG A 455 16.90 5.79 -10.71
C ARG A 455 16.33 6.87 -9.80
N ARG A 456 17.08 7.96 -9.58
CA ARG A 456 16.72 9.06 -8.68
C ARG A 456 15.48 9.82 -9.14
N PHE A 457 15.16 9.78 -10.44
CA PHE A 457 14.03 10.50 -11.03
C PHE A 457 12.82 9.62 -11.35
N TYR A 458 13.03 8.35 -11.71
CA TYR A 458 11.92 7.37 -11.83
C TYR A 458 11.06 7.38 -10.56
N TYR A 459 11.69 7.34 -9.37
CA TYR A 459 10.98 7.41 -8.09
C TYR A 459 10.39 8.79 -7.73
N LEU A 460 10.83 9.87 -8.37
CA LEU A 460 10.42 11.24 -8.05
C LEU A 460 8.98 11.53 -8.50
N PHE A 461 8.51 10.81 -9.52
CA PHE A 461 7.15 10.89 -10.05
C PHE A 461 6.38 9.55 -9.99
N ASN A 462 7.04 8.37 -10.04
CA ASN A 462 6.37 7.06 -9.99
C ASN A 462 6.24 6.42 -8.60
N THR A 463 6.44 7.15 -7.50
CA THR A 463 6.26 6.58 -6.14
C THR A 463 4.82 6.32 -5.72
N ALA A 464 3.86 6.41 -6.65
CA ALA A 464 2.44 6.15 -6.42
C ALA A 464 1.81 5.10 -7.36
N SER A 465 2.53 4.56 -8.35
CA SER A 465 1.99 3.50 -9.21
C SER A 465 2.09 2.15 -8.50
N LYS A 466 1.03 1.85 -7.74
CA LYS A 466 0.74 0.50 -7.25
C LYS A 466 -0.73 0.20 -7.56
N THR A 467 -1.15 0.49 -8.79
CA THR A 467 -2.52 0.26 -9.26
C THR A 467 -2.53 -0.67 -10.48
N PRO A 468 -3.52 -1.56 -10.62
CA PRO A 468 -3.55 -2.61 -11.64
C PRO A 468 -4.00 -2.11 -13.03
N LEU A 469 -3.74 -0.84 -13.37
CA LEU A 469 -4.43 -0.10 -14.43
C LEU A 469 -3.51 0.32 -15.59
N ASP A 470 -2.53 -0.51 -15.91
CA ASP A 470 -1.69 -0.30 -17.09
C ASP A 470 -2.51 -0.47 -18.36
N VAL A 471 -2.49 0.55 -19.22
CA VAL A 471 -3.13 0.49 -20.54
C VAL A 471 -2.06 0.55 -21.62
N ILE A 472 -1.89 -0.56 -22.36
CA ILE A 472 -0.98 -0.64 -23.50
C ILE A 472 -1.71 -0.16 -24.76
N VAL A 473 -1.14 0.84 -25.45
CA VAL A 473 -1.70 1.38 -26.69
C VAL A 473 -0.77 1.04 -27.87
N ASP A 474 -1.29 0.24 -28.82
CA ASP A 474 -0.60 -0.04 -30.09
C ASP A 474 -0.72 1.15 -31.06
N SER A 475 0.44 1.71 -31.43
CA SER A 475 0.59 2.83 -32.36
C SER A 475 -0.12 2.66 -33.72
N GLN A 476 -0.37 1.43 -34.20
CA GLN A 476 -0.96 1.20 -35.53
C GLN A 476 -2.50 1.23 -35.58
N ASN A 477 -3.20 1.16 -34.43
CA ASN A 477 -4.66 0.99 -34.37
C ASN A 477 -5.46 2.23 -33.87
N ILE A 478 -4.86 3.43 -33.88
CA ILE A 478 -5.47 4.65 -33.32
C ILE A 478 -6.44 5.33 -34.30
N LYS A 479 -7.24 4.54 -35.04
CA LYS A 479 -8.36 5.03 -35.85
C LYS A 479 -9.69 4.57 -35.25
N GLU A 480 -10.34 5.50 -34.53
CA GLU A 480 -11.75 5.45 -34.12
C GLU A 480 -12.22 4.19 -33.38
N THR A 481 -11.43 3.66 -32.45
CA THR A 481 -11.88 2.59 -31.54
C THR A 481 -11.77 3.01 -30.07
N PRO A 482 -12.79 2.78 -29.24
CA PRO A 482 -12.70 2.99 -27.80
C PRO A 482 -11.64 2.07 -27.21
N LEU A 483 -10.77 2.61 -26.35
CA LEU A 483 -9.69 1.89 -25.66
C LEU A 483 -10.24 0.61 -25.01
N SER A 484 -9.73 -0.56 -25.41
CA SER A 484 -10.02 -1.84 -24.76
C SER A 484 -8.94 -2.14 -23.72
N VAL A 485 -9.38 -2.39 -22.48
CA VAL A 485 -8.53 -2.83 -21.37
C VAL A 485 -8.27 -4.32 -21.50
N GLU A 486 -7.02 -4.75 -21.64
CA GLU A 486 -6.61 -6.14 -21.48
C GLU A 486 -6.11 -6.36 -20.05
N ILE A 487 -6.81 -7.21 -19.29
CA ILE A 487 -6.45 -7.59 -17.93
C ILE A 487 -5.60 -8.86 -18.02
N ILE A 488 -4.33 -8.79 -17.64
CA ILE A 488 -3.44 -9.95 -17.58
C ILE A 488 -3.62 -10.65 -16.23
N THR A 489 -4.16 -11.87 -16.26
CA THR A 489 -4.26 -12.74 -15.07
C THR A 489 -3.09 -13.72 -15.07
N THR A 490 -2.22 -13.67 -14.06
CA THR A 490 -1.15 -14.65 -13.85
C THR A 490 -1.63 -15.77 -12.92
N GLU A 491 -1.52 -17.01 -13.39
CA GLU A 491 -1.84 -18.23 -12.63
C GLU A 491 -0.82 -18.48 -11.51
N SER A 492 -1.36 -19.00 -10.40
CA SER A 492 -0.70 -19.37 -9.15
C SER A 492 0.29 -20.52 -9.28
N ASP A 493 1.48 -20.40 -8.68
CA ASP A 493 2.16 -21.53 -8.03
C ASP A 493 3.16 -21.07 -6.94
N GLU A 494 3.35 -21.98 -5.98
CA GLU A 494 3.84 -21.84 -4.60
C GLU A 494 5.27 -21.26 -4.43
N ASP A 495 5.40 -20.13 -3.72
CA ASP A 495 6.49 -19.85 -2.75
C ASP A 495 6.16 -18.54 -1.98
N PHE A 496 5.45 -18.69 -0.86
CA PHE A 496 4.95 -17.61 0.00
C PHE A 496 6.02 -17.15 1.01
N ASP A 497 6.70 -16.04 0.74
CA ASP A 497 7.55 -15.33 1.70
C ASP A 497 7.64 -13.82 1.36
N GLY A 498 6.99 -12.97 2.17
CA GLY A 498 7.28 -11.52 2.26
C GLY A 498 6.45 -10.57 1.39
N GLU A 499 5.16 -10.45 1.68
CA GLU A 499 4.22 -9.48 1.07
C GLU A 499 4.39 -8.06 1.64
N PHE A 500 5.47 -7.38 1.27
CA PHE A 500 5.49 -5.92 1.04
C PHE A 500 6.51 -5.52 -0.03
N ASP A 501 7.01 -6.49 -0.79
CA ASP A 501 8.04 -6.33 -1.83
C ASP A 501 7.54 -6.56 -3.25
N GLU A 502 6.29 -6.99 -3.40
CA GLU A 502 5.78 -7.43 -4.69
C GLU A 502 5.09 -6.30 -5.47
N PHE A 503 5.66 -5.10 -5.31
CA PHE A 503 5.29 -3.91 -6.07
C PHE A 503 6.57 -3.16 -6.48
N ASP A 504 7.55 -3.93 -6.95
CA ASP A 504 8.53 -3.45 -7.92
C ASP A 504 8.12 -4.13 -9.23
N GLU A 505 7.51 -3.31 -10.07
CA GLU A 505 6.89 -3.67 -11.34
C GLU A 505 7.91 -4.26 -12.32
N PHE A 506 7.39 -5.03 -13.27
CA PHE A 506 8.12 -5.65 -14.35
C PHE A 506 8.93 -4.63 -15.16
N GLU A 507 10.24 -4.84 -15.27
CA GLU A 507 11.01 -4.32 -16.41
C GLU A 507 11.88 -5.45 -16.97
N GLU A 508 11.56 -5.85 -18.20
CA GLU A 508 12.35 -6.72 -19.05
C GLU A 508 13.55 -5.90 -19.53
N PHE A 509 14.73 -6.12 -18.94
CA PHE A 509 15.97 -5.50 -19.40
C PHE A 509 16.56 -6.33 -20.54
N ASP A 510 16.35 -5.89 -21.77
CA ASP A 510 17.22 -6.25 -22.88
C ASP A 510 18.53 -5.44 -22.81
N GLU A 511 19.62 -6.04 -23.29
CA GLU A 511 20.96 -5.44 -23.28
C GLU A 511 20.99 -4.13 -24.07
N VAL A 512 21.46 -3.06 -23.43
CA VAL A 512 21.59 -1.69 -23.96
C VAL A 512 22.47 -1.66 -25.21
N ASP A 513 21.86 -1.53 -26.38
CA ASP A 513 22.53 -1.04 -27.58
C ASP A 513 22.18 0.44 -27.74
N ASN A 514 23.21 1.27 -27.97
CA ASN A 514 23.17 2.74 -27.81
C ASN A 514 22.30 3.42 -28.90
N SER A 515 20.98 3.32 -28.75
CA SER A 515 19.97 3.72 -29.74
C SER A 515 19.17 4.96 -29.35
N ASP A 516 19.45 5.62 -28.20
CA ASP A 516 18.59 6.67 -27.62
C ASP A 516 18.22 7.81 -28.58
N LYS A 517 19.11 8.11 -29.53
CA LYS A 517 18.88 9.12 -30.59
C LYS A 517 17.72 8.76 -31.53
N TYR A 518 17.39 7.48 -31.68
CA TYR A 518 16.29 6.98 -32.54
C TYR A 518 14.91 7.11 -31.88
N TRP A 519 14.83 7.50 -30.61
CA TRP A 519 13.56 7.72 -29.94
C TRP A 519 12.92 9.08 -30.26
N PHE A 520 13.75 10.13 -30.41
CA PHE A 520 13.31 11.52 -30.58
C PHE A 520 13.04 11.90 -32.03
N THR A 521 12.03 11.28 -32.66
CA THR A 521 11.55 11.66 -34.00
C THR A 521 10.25 12.44 -33.93
N SER A 522 10.04 13.36 -34.89
CA SER A 522 8.82 14.18 -35.00
C SER A 522 7.56 13.33 -35.10
N ASP A 523 7.60 12.20 -35.83
CA ASP A 523 6.47 11.28 -35.95
C ASP A 523 6.07 10.64 -34.60
N LYS A 524 7.06 10.16 -33.83
CA LYS A 524 6.83 9.58 -32.50
C LYS A 524 6.31 10.63 -31.52
N MET A 525 6.92 11.83 -31.53
CA MET A 525 6.51 12.94 -30.67
C MET A 525 5.11 13.46 -31.02
N ALA A 526 4.74 13.48 -32.30
CA ALA A 526 3.40 13.85 -32.74
C ALA A 526 2.34 12.88 -32.20
N LEU A 527 2.63 11.58 -32.21
CA LEU A 527 1.73 10.59 -31.63
C LEU A 527 1.59 10.76 -30.11
N ILE A 528 2.71 10.87 -29.40
CA ILE A 528 2.71 11.07 -27.94
C ILE A 528 1.94 12.33 -27.57
N THR A 529 2.16 13.43 -28.30
CA THR A 529 1.46 14.70 -28.08
C THR A 529 -0.04 14.58 -28.34
N LYS A 530 -0.45 13.79 -29.35
CA LYS A 530 -1.86 13.52 -29.62
C LYS A 530 -2.53 12.74 -28.48
N VAL A 531 -1.88 11.70 -27.97
CA VAL A 531 -2.36 10.91 -26.83
C VAL A 531 -2.44 11.80 -25.58
N HIS A 532 -1.38 12.54 -25.29
CA HIS A 532 -1.31 13.50 -24.19
C HIS A 532 -2.48 14.50 -24.21
N ASN A 533 -2.70 15.18 -25.33
CA ASN A 533 -3.77 16.19 -25.45
C ASN A 533 -5.17 15.56 -25.36
N TYR A 534 -5.35 14.32 -25.82
CA TYR A 534 -6.61 13.60 -25.66
C TYR A 534 -6.89 13.32 -24.18
N LEU A 535 -5.91 12.79 -23.45
CA LEU A 535 -6.04 12.50 -22.02
C LEU A 535 -6.29 13.76 -21.20
N GLU A 536 -5.56 14.84 -21.50
CA GLU A 536 -5.72 16.13 -20.82
C GLU A 536 -7.11 16.76 -21.08
N SER A 537 -7.78 16.38 -22.17
CA SER A 537 -9.14 16.84 -22.46
C SER A 537 -10.21 16.13 -21.61
N LEU A 538 -9.87 15.03 -20.95
CA LEU A 538 -10.78 14.26 -20.11
C LEU A 538 -10.75 14.82 -18.68
N PRO A 539 -11.86 15.40 -18.17
CA PRO A 539 -11.88 16.02 -16.85
C PRO A 539 -11.61 15.05 -15.70
N GLU A 540 -11.74 13.74 -15.93
CA GLU A 540 -11.50 12.70 -14.94
C GLU A 540 -10.01 12.32 -14.77
N ILE A 541 -9.14 12.64 -15.72
CA ILE A 541 -7.73 12.20 -15.74
C ILE A 541 -6.83 13.08 -14.85
N GLY A 542 -7.24 14.32 -14.57
CA GLY A 542 -6.42 15.26 -13.81
C GLY A 542 -5.18 15.69 -14.62
N LYS A 543 -4.00 15.66 -13.99
CA LYS A 543 -2.75 16.14 -14.61
C LYS A 543 -2.11 15.05 -15.47
N VAL A 544 -1.85 15.36 -16.74
CA VAL A 544 -1.13 14.44 -17.66
C VAL A 544 0.35 14.83 -17.75
N LEU A 545 1.24 13.86 -17.54
CA LEU A 545 2.68 14.00 -17.74
C LEU A 545 3.17 13.00 -18.78
N SER A 546 4.00 13.47 -19.71
CA SER A 546 4.63 12.64 -20.75
C SER A 546 5.75 13.44 -21.44
N LEU A 547 6.45 12.83 -22.41
CA LEU A 547 7.29 13.59 -23.33
C LEU A 547 6.55 14.74 -24.03
N GLY A 548 5.22 14.65 -24.22
CA GLY A 548 4.41 15.75 -24.75
C GLY A 548 4.42 17.01 -23.86
N THR A 549 4.58 16.85 -22.55
CA THR A 549 4.73 17.97 -21.60
C THR A 549 6.02 18.74 -21.88
N MET A 550 7.12 18.03 -22.11
CA MET A 550 8.37 18.65 -22.52
C MET A 550 8.26 19.34 -23.87
N MET A 551 7.59 18.70 -24.83
CA MET A 551 7.38 19.27 -26.16
C MET A 551 6.66 20.61 -26.07
N LYS A 552 5.60 20.70 -25.26
CA LYS A 552 4.92 21.98 -25.00
C LYS A 552 5.87 23.04 -24.44
N VAL A 553 6.70 22.71 -23.44
CA VAL A 553 7.69 23.64 -22.88
C VAL A 553 8.72 24.06 -23.94
N ALA A 554 9.21 23.13 -24.75
CA ALA A 554 10.19 23.41 -25.78
C ALA A 554 9.62 24.24 -26.95
N GLU A 555 8.36 24.02 -27.31
CA GLU A 555 7.63 24.80 -28.31
C GLU A 555 7.37 26.25 -27.86
N GLU A 556 7.33 26.54 -26.55
CA GLU A 556 7.27 27.93 -26.07
C GLU A 556 8.49 28.76 -26.53
N PHE A 557 9.66 28.12 -26.69
CA PHE A 557 10.87 28.78 -27.20
C PHE A 557 10.89 28.96 -28.72
N THR A 558 9.97 28.32 -29.45
CA THR A 558 9.83 28.42 -30.91
C THR A 558 8.59 29.21 -31.33
N GLU A 559 8.02 30.02 -30.41
CA GLU A 559 6.78 30.77 -30.62
C GLU A 559 5.57 29.85 -30.93
N GLY A 560 5.54 28.65 -30.33
CA GLY A 560 4.48 27.65 -30.51
C GLY A 560 4.57 26.85 -31.81
N LYS A 561 5.75 26.80 -32.44
CA LYS A 561 5.98 25.99 -33.65
C LYS A 561 6.50 24.60 -33.28
N PRO A 562 5.97 23.51 -33.85
CA PRO A 562 6.49 22.18 -33.64
C PRO A 562 7.98 22.09 -33.97
N LEU A 563 8.72 21.35 -33.15
CA LEU A 563 10.16 21.10 -33.38
C LEU A 563 10.33 20.09 -34.52
N ASP A 564 11.22 20.38 -35.46
CA ASP A 564 11.64 19.41 -36.48
C ASP A 564 12.62 18.36 -35.92
N ASP A 565 12.89 17.29 -36.68
CA ASP A 565 13.79 16.21 -36.24
C ASP A 565 15.20 16.71 -35.88
N PHE A 566 15.68 17.76 -36.55
CA PHE A 566 16.99 18.34 -36.26
C PHE A 566 16.99 19.11 -34.95
N GLN A 567 15.95 19.89 -34.70
CA GLN A 567 15.74 20.62 -33.45
C GLN A 567 15.52 19.67 -32.27
N LEU A 568 14.79 18.57 -32.47
CA LEU A 568 14.63 17.50 -31.48
C LEU A 568 15.96 16.83 -31.13
N ALA A 569 16.75 16.45 -32.14
CA ALA A 569 18.08 15.88 -31.92
C ALA A 569 19.03 16.88 -31.24
N LEU A 570 18.93 18.17 -31.58
CA LEU A 570 19.71 19.22 -30.95
C LEU A 570 19.29 19.43 -29.49
N LEU A 571 17.99 19.44 -29.21
CA LEU A 571 17.45 19.56 -27.85
C LEU A 571 17.95 18.40 -26.99
N TYR A 572 17.83 17.15 -27.48
CA TYR A 572 18.37 15.98 -26.79
C TYR A 572 19.87 16.09 -26.53
N THR A 573 20.66 16.49 -27.53
CA THR A 573 22.13 16.53 -27.39
C THR A 573 22.64 17.70 -26.55
N GLN A 574 21.92 18.82 -26.47
CA GLN A 574 22.33 19.98 -25.68
C GLN A 574 21.76 20.02 -24.27
N LEU A 575 20.73 19.22 -23.97
CA LEU A 575 20.26 19.08 -22.59
C LEU A 575 21.38 18.47 -21.72
N PRO A 576 21.73 19.12 -20.60
CA PRO A 576 22.62 18.51 -19.62
C PRO A 576 22.02 17.21 -19.09
N ASP A 577 22.86 16.25 -18.72
CA ASP A 577 22.40 14.91 -18.32
C ASP A 577 21.46 14.98 -17.10
N GLU A 578 21.73 15.86 -16.13
CA GLU A 578 20.84 16.14 -15.00
C GLU A 578 19.42 16.55 -15.42
N PHE A 579 19.27 17.25 -16.55
CA PHE A 579 17.95 17.62 -17.08
C PHE A 579 17.32 16.47 -17.85
N LYS A 580 18.09 15.72 -18.65
CA LYS A 580 17.56 14.53 -19.33
C LYS A 580 16.96 13.56 -18.33
N ASP A 581 17.65 13.33 -17.22
CA ASP A 581 17.18 12.46 -16.15
C ASP A 581 15.87 12.96 -15.51
N MET A 582 15.65 14.28 -15.48
CA MET A 582 14.43 14.87 -14.93
C MET A 582 13.24 14.82 -15.90
N VAL A 583 13.48 15.04 -17.19
CA VAL A 583 12.40 15.35 -18.14
C VAL A 583 12.22 14.33 -19.27
N ILE A 584 13.24 13.51 -19.55
CA ILE A 584 13.23 12.49 -20.60
C ILE A 584 13.13 11.09 -19.99
N THR A 585 14.13 10.72 -19.19
CA THR A 585 14.33 9.35 -18.71
C THR A 585 13.12 8.76 -17.98
N PRO A 586 12.29 9.53 -17.23
CA PRO A 586 11.09 8.98 -16.58
C PRO A 586 9.99 8.50 -17.54
N TYR A 587 10.02 8.95 -18.80
CA TYR A 587 8.95 8.71 -19.78
C TYR A 587 9.40 7.84 -20.95
N VAL A 588 10.63 7.35 -20.94
CA VAL A 588 11.20 6.54 -22.01
C VAL A 588 11.93 5.35 -21.42
N SER A 589 11.47 4.15 -21.77
CA SER A 589 12.24 2.92 -21.62
C SER A 589 12.94 2.65 -22.96
N ILE A 590 14.27 2.60 -22.96
CA ILE A 590 15.10 2.34 -24.15
C ILE A 590 15.83 1.03 -23.99
#